data_AF-A0A2E1QSZ2-F1
#
_entry.id   AF-A0A2E1QSZ2-F1
#
_cell.length_a   1.000
_cell.length_b   1.000
_cell.length_c   1.000
_cell.angle_alpha   90.00
_cell.angle_beta   90.00
_cell.angle_gamma   90.00
#
_symmetry.space_group_name_H-M   'P 1'
#
loop_
_entity.id
_entity.type
_entity.pdbx_description
1 polymer ?
#
loop_
_entity_poly.entity_id
_entity_poly.type
_entity_poly.pdbx_seq_one_letter_code
_entity_poly.pdbx_strand_id
1 'polypeptide(L)'
;MPRTPDKQPPRTKKYYRKTESGAGMTKAGIKRYRAENPGSKLKTAVTGKVKPGSKAAKRRKSFCARSAGQMKKFPQAAKDPNSRLRQARRRWRC
;
A
#
# COMPACT_ATOMS: atom_id res chain seq x y z
N MET A 1 5.05 18.19 -18.16
CA MET A 1 5.24 16.88 -18.83
C MET A 1 4.65 15.77 -17.96
N PRO A 2 3.80 14.87 -18.51
CA PRO A 2 3.28 13.73 -17.76
C PRO A 2 4.43 12.80 -17.36
N ARG A 3 4.45 12.32 -16.11
CA ARG A 3 5.47 11.37 -15.65
C ARG A 3 5.27 10.03 -16.36
N THR A 4 6.35 9.44 -16.83
CA THR A 4 6.33 8.06 -17.35
C THR A 4 5.77 7.13 -16.26
N PRO A 5 4.84 6.22 -16.58
CA PRO A 5 4.32 5.26 -15.63
C PRO A 5 5.44 4.41 -15.01
N ASP A 6 5.37 4.18 -13.70
CA ASP A 6 6.32 3.32 -13.00
C ASP A 6 6.21 1.86 -13.48
N LYS A 7 7.34 1.22 -13.75
CA LYS A 7 7.46 -0.21 -14.11
C LYS A 7 7.06 -1.07 -12.91
N GLN A 8 5.90 -1.71 -12.99
CA GLN A 8 5.38 -2.56 -11.92
C GLN A 8 5.96 -3.99 -12.02
N PRO A 9 6.32 -4.61 -10.88
CA PRO A 9 6.62 -6.04 -10.84
C PRO A 9 5.46 -6.90 -11.36
N PRO A 10 5.73 -8.10 -11.92
CA PRO A 10 4.68 -9.05 -12.26
C PRO A 10 3.78 -9.39 -11.07
N ARG A 11 2.47 -9.56 -11.31
CA ARG A 11 1.48 -9.84 -10.26
C ARG A 11 1.53 -11.29 -9.77
N THR A 12 2.66 -11.68 -9.19
CA THR A 12 2.91 -13.03 -8.66
C THR A 12 3.01 -13.00 -7.13
N LYS A 13 2.79 -14.17 -6.49
CA LYS A 13 2.94 -14.35 -5.03
C LYS A 13 4.35 -14.00 -4.53
N LYS A 14 5.36 -14.06 -5.40
CA LYS A 14 6.75 -13.63 -5.12
C LYS A 14 6.84 -12.13 -4.84
N TYR A 15 6.11 -11.31 -5.61
CA TYR A 15 6.23 -9.85 -5.55
C TYR A 15 5.07 -9.16 -4.82
N TYR A 16 3.92 -9.82 -4.71
CA TYR A 16 2.74 -9.31 -4.01
C TYR A 16 2.26 -10.28 -2.94
N ARG A 17 1.90 -9.73 -1.78
CA ARG A 17 1.28 -10.47 -0.69
C ARG A 17 -0.14 -10.87 -1.05
N LYS A 18 -0.57 -12.03 -0.56
CA LYS A 18 -1.98 -12.40 -0.48
C LYS A 18 -2.74 -11.39 0.40
N THR A 19 -4.06 -11.36 0.21
CA THR A 19 -4.98 -10.55 1.02
C THR A 19 -4.88 -10.91 2.50
N GLU A 20 -4.85 -12.21 2.83
CA GLU A 20 -4.66 -12.77 4.18
C GLU A 20 -3.44 -12.19 4.91
N SER A 21 -2.34 -11.92 4.19
CA SER A 21 -1.10 -11.37 4.77
C SER A 21 -1.07 -9.84 4.82
N GLY A 22 -2.22 -9.17 4.68
CA GLY A 22 -2.37 -7.72 4.76
C GLY A 22 -2.12 -6.97 3.44
N ALA A 23 -2.15 -7.68 2.30
CA ALA A 23 -1.98 -7.13 0.95
C ALA A 23 -0.68 -6.30 0.72
N GLY A 24 -0.50 -5.82 -0.52
CA GLY A 24 0.64 -4.97 -0.94
C GLY A 24 1.87 -5.74 -1.41
N MET A 25 2.95 -5.03 -1.78
CA MET A 25 4.17 -5.65 -2.31
C MET A 25 5.00 -6.33 -1.22
N THR A 26 5.57 -7.49 -1.53
CA THR A 26 6.57 -8.18 -0.69
C THR A 26 7.89 -7.41 -0.66
N LYS A 27 8.83 -7.81 0.20
CA LYS A 27 10.19 -7.26 0.21
C LYS A 27 10.86 -7.42 -1.17
N ALA A 28 10.69 -8.59 -1.80
CA ALA A 28 11.19 -8.86 -3.15
C ALA A 28 10.54 -7.95 -4.20
N GLY A 29 9.22 -7.72 -4.11
CA GLY A 29 8.50 -6.81 -5.00
C GLY A 29 8.99 -5.37 -4.87
N ILE A 30 9.19 -4.90 -3.64
CA ILE A 30 9.73 -3.55 -3.39
C ILE A 30 11.16 -3.41 -3.91
N LYS A 31 12.01 -4.43 -3.69
CA LYS A 31 13.40 -4.43 -4.19
C LYS A 31 13.42 -4.32 -5.72
N ARG A 32 12.64 -5.17 -6.39
CA ARG A 32 12.50 -5.14 -7.85
C ARG A 32 11.98 -3.80 -8.35
N TYR A 33 10.91 -3.29 -7.74
CA TYR A 33 10.34 -1.98 -8.08
C TYR A 33 11.40 -0.87 -8.02
N ARG A 34 12.20 -0.83 -6.95
CA ARG A 34 13.21 0.21 -6.78
C ARG A 34 14.36 0.08 -7.78
N ALA A 35 14.71 -1.14 -8.18
CA ALA A 35 15.73 -1.38 -9.21
C ALA A 35 15.23 -0.97 -10.60
N GLU A 36 13.97 -1.28 -10.93
CA GLU A 36 13.36 -0.93 -12.22
C GLU A 36 12.93 0.54 -12.31
N ASN A 37 12.83 1.25 -11.17
CA ASN A 37 12.40 2.65 -11.07
C ASN A 37 13.38 3.45 -10.19
N PRO A 38 14.56 3.83 -10.72
CA PRO A 38 15.51 4.67 -10.00
C PRO A 38 14.86 6.00 -9.59
N GLY A 39 15.15 6.46 -8.36
CA GLY A 39 14.50 7.67 -7.80
C GLY A 39 13.09 7.45 -7.24
N SER A 40 12.60 6.20 -7.18
CA SER A 40 11.27 5.89 -6.66
C SER A 40 11.02 6.47 -5.26
N LYS A 41 9.88 7.16 -5.11
CA LYS A 41 9.37 7.65 -3.82
C LYS A 41 8.53 6.61 -3.07
N LEU A 42 8.52 5.34 -3.50
CA LEU A 42 7.70 4.27 -2.92
C LEU A 42 7.95 4.12 -1.42
N LYS A 43 6.89 4.32 -0.63
CA LYS A 43 6.89 4.16 0.82
C LYS A 43 6.11 2.91 1.23
N THR A 44 6.66 2.17 2.19
CA THR A 44 6.07 0.96 2.73
C THR A 44 5.06 1.25 3.84
N ALA A 45 4.23 0.24 4.13
CA ALA A 45 3.28 0.28 5.23
C ALA A 45 3.97 0.54 6.56
N VAL A 46 3.33 1.37 7.37
CA VAL A 46 3.75 1.64 8.74
C VAL A 46 3.22 0.53 9.62
N THR A 47 4.04 -0.49 9.84
CA THR A 47 3.72 -1.63 10.72
C THR A 47 4.33 -1.39 12.09
N GLY A 48 3.60 -0.74 12.99
CA GLY A 48 4.09 -0.49 14.36
C GLY A 48 3.33 0.61 15.10
N LYS A 49 3.72 0.84 16.36
CA LYS A 49 3.32 2.03 17.13
C LYS A 49 4.15 3.21 16.61
N VAL A 50 3.49 4.28 16.21
CA VAL A 50 4.15 5.50 15.73
C VAL A 50 4.11 6.57 16.80
N LYS A 51 5.20 7.31 16.96
CA LYS A 51 5.21 8.51 17.79
C LYS A 51 4.24 9.55 17.19
N PRO A 52 3.32 10.13 17.98
CA PRO A 52 2.47 11.23 17.54
C PRO A 52 3.31 12.36 16.91
N GLY A 53 2.77 13.03 15.88
CA GLY A 53 3.46 14.10 15.16
C GLY A 53 4.59 13.66 14.19
N SER A 54 5.05 12.41 14.26
CA SER A 54 6.14 11.92 13.40
C SER A 54 5.80 11.88 11.91
N LYS A 55 6.83 11.86 11.05
CA LYS A 55 6.67 11.64 9.59
C LYS A 55 5.91 10.35 9.28
N ALA A 56 6.10 9.29 10.08
CA ALA A 56 5.38 8.03 9.93
C ALA A 56 3.88 8.17 10.29
N ALA A 57 3.55 8.91 11.35
CA ALA A 57 2.16 9.21 11.72
C ALA A 57 1.44 10.02 10.63
N LYS A 58 2.09 11.08 10.10
CA LYS A 58 1.55 11.87 8.97
C LYS A 58 1.30 11.01 7.73
N ARG A 59 2.23 10.10 7.41
CA ARG A 59 2.09 9.15 6.29
C ARG A 59 0.93 8.17 6.50
N ARG A 60 0.76 7.63 7.72
CA ARG A 60 -0.38 6.77 8.07
C ARG A 60 -1.70 7.53 7.91
N LYS A 61 -1.82 8.74 8.47
CA LYS A 61 -3.01 9.61 8.33
C LYS A 61 -3.36 9.85 6.86
N SER A 62 -2.35 10.21 6.05
CA SER A 62 -2.52 10.42 4.60
C SER A 62 -2.99 9.16 3.86
N PHE A 63 -2.43 7.99 4.17
CA PHE A 63 -2.87 6.73 3.59
C PHE A 63 -4.32 6.40 3.98
N CYS A 64 -4.67 6.51 5.27
CA CYS A 64 -6.01 6.19 5.76
C CYS A 64 -7.08 7.05 5.09
N ALA A 65 -6.82 8.35 4.91
CA ALA A 65 -7.72 9.29 4.23
C ALA A 65 -7.91 8.93 2.75
N ARG A 66 -6.82 8.71 1.99
CA ARG A 66 -6.92 8.30 0.58
C ARG A 66 -7.63 6.96 0.42
N SER A 67 -7.33 6.01 1.30
CA SER A 67 -7.97 4.71 1.28
C SER A 67 -9.46 4.80 1.62
N ALA A 68 -9.87 5.73 2.49
CA ALA A 68 -11.29 5.95 2.77
C ALA A 68 -12.04 6.49 1.55
N GLY A 69 -11.41 7.38 0.77
CA GLY A 69 -11.94 7.78 -0.54
C GLY A 69 -12.10 6.59 -1.51
N GLN A 70 -11.16 5.65 -1.51
CA GLN A 70 -11.31 4.42 -2.31
C GLN A 70 -12.45 3.53 -1.82
N MET A 71 -12.73 3.46 -0.51
CA MET A 71 -13.89 2.70 -0.02
C MET A 71 -15.21 3.28 -0.53
N LYS A 72 -15.31 4.60 -0.69
CA LYS A 72 -16.49 5.25 -1.29
C LYS A 72 -16.63 4.92 -2.79
N LYS A 73 -15.52 4.89 -3.53
CA LYS A 73 -15.50 4.57 -4.97
C LYS A 73 -15.73 3.08 -5.26
N PHE A 74 -15.31 2.21 -4.36
CA PHE A 74 -15.40 0.76 -4.50
C PHE A 74 -16.22 0.14 -3.36
N PRO A 75 -17.55 0.38 -3.33
CA PRO A 75 -18.40 -0.05 -2.21
C PRO A 75 -18.43 -1.57 -2.04
N GLN A 76 -18.34 -2.34 -3.13
CA GLN A 76 -18.28 -3.81 -3.05
C GLN A 76 -17.01 -4.28 -2.33
N ALA A 77 -15.84 -3.75 -2.72
CA ALA A 77 -14.58 -4.04 -2.03
C ALA A 77 -14.58 -3.49 -0.58
N ALA A 78 -15.32 -2.42 -0.31
CA ALA A 78 -15.48 -1.91 1.05
C ALA A 78 -16.38 -2.81 1.91
N LYS A 79 -17.35 -3.53 1.34
CA LYS A 79 -18.21 -4.47 2.09
C LYS A 79 -17.47 -5.78 2.41
N ASP A 80 -16.67 -6.29 1.49
CA ASP A 80 -15.93 -7.54 1.69
C ASP A 80 -14.77 -7.37 2.72
N PRO A 81 -14.79 -8.12 3.85
CA PRO A 81 -13.73 -8.08 4.86
C PRO A 81 -12.39 -8.64 4.37
N ASN A 82 -12.40 -9.52 3.38
CA ASN A 82 -11.22 -10.16 2.79
C ASN A 82 -10.70 -9.43 1.57
N SER A 83 -11.36 -8.33 1.20
CA SER A 83 -10.94 -7.52 0.06
C SER A 83 -9.52 -6.99 0.26
N ARG A 84 -8.80 -6.87 -0.85
CA ARG A 84 -7.45 -6.32 -0.86
C ARG A 84 -7.39 -4.90 -0.29
N LEU A 85 -8.48 -4.13 -0.41
CA LEU A 85 -8.61 -2.78 0.14
C LEU A 85 -8.69 -2.80 1.66
N ARG A 86 -9.58 -3.61 2.25
CA ARG A 86 -9.72 -3.74 3.70
C ARG A 86 -8.47 -4.31 4.35
N GLN A 87 -7.86 -5.33 3.74
CA GLN A 87 -6.64 -5.93 4.25
C GLN A 87 -5.46 -4.96 4.25
N ALA A 88 -5.34 -4.12 3.21
CA ALA A 88 -4.36 -3.05 3.20
C ALA A 88 -4.62 -2.03 4.32
N ARG A 89 -5.87 -1.62 4.55
CA ARG A 89 -6.23 -0.71 5.66
C ARG A 89 -5.83 -1.26 7.02
N ARG A 90 -6.20 -2.52 7.30
CA ARG A 90 -5.82 -3.22 8.54
C ARG A 90 -4.30 -3.21 8.74
N ARG A 91 -3.53 -3.50 7.69
CA ARG A 91 -2.05 -3.47 7.75
C ARG A 91 -1.49 -2.09 8.07
N TRP A 92 -2.09 -1.02 7.54
CA TRP A 92 -1.73 0.35 7.84
C TRP A 92 -2.33 0.88 9.15
N ARG A 93 -3.09 0.03 9.86
CA ARG A 93 -3.85 0.37 11.07
C ARG A 93 -4.78 1.57 10.81
N CYS A 94 -5.46 1.50 9.68
CA CYS A 94 -6.65 2.29 9.36
C CYS A 94 -7.89 1.38 9.47
#